data_AF-A0A251VRT3-F1
#
_entry.id   AF-A0A251VRT3-F1
#
_cell.length_a   1.000
_cell.length_b   1.000
_cell.length_c   1.000
_cell.angle_alpha   90.00
_cell.angle_beta   90.00
_cell.angle_gamma   90.00
#
_symmetry.space_group_name_H-M   'P 1'
#
loop_
_entity.id
_entity.type
_entity.pdbx_description
1 polymer ?
#
loop_
_entity_poly.entity_id
_entity_poly.type
_entity_poly.pdbx_seq_one_letter_code
_entity_poly.pdbx_strand_id
1 'polypeptide(L)'
;MQTYFSKLVLTPELMPLTHVLATKLGAKLTEVRKNKTCSWLRPDGKTQVTVEYRNDNGAMVPIRVHTVLISTQHDETVTNDQIAADLKHVIKPVIPDQYLDENTIFHLNPSGRFVIGGPHGDTGLTGRKIIIDTYGGWGAHGGGAFSGKDHTKVDRSGAYIVRQAAKSVVALGLARRCIVQVSYAIGVAEPLSVFVEAFKTGKVSDRDILELIKENFDFRPGMMAINLDLKRGGNYMY
;
A
#
# COMPACT_ATOMS: atom_id res chain seq x y z
N MET A 1 -12.23 -14.47 14.41
CA MET A 1 -12.91 -13.57 13.47
C MET A 1 -11.82 -12.75 12.77
N GLN A 2 -11.64 -12.93 11.46
CA GLN A 2 -10.66 -12.15 10.70
C GLN A 2 -11.42 -11.17 9.79
N THR A 3 -10.94 -9.93 9.68
CA THR A 3 -11.77 -8.79 9.26
C THR A 3 -10.99 -7.87 8.32
N TYR A 4 -11.11 -8.01 7.01
CA TYR A 4 -10.29 -7.21 6.06
C TYR A 4 -10.95 -5.91 5.71
N PHE A 5 -10.18 -4.93 5.26
CA PHE A 5 -10.70 -3.62 4.86
C PHE A 5 -9.95 -3.12 3.63
N SER A 6 -10.48 -2.12 2.94
CA SER A 6 -9.79 -1.41 1.85
C SER A 6 -10.15 0.07 1.86
N LYS A 7 -9.29 1.00 1.43
CA LYS A 7 -9.64 2.42 1.28
C LYS A 7 -8.95 3.02 0.07
N LEU A 8 -9.64 3.91 -0.63
CA LEU A 8 -9.23 4.42 -1.94
C LEU A 8 -9.42 5.93 -1.98
N VAL A 9 -8.35 6.70 -2.23
CA VAL A 9 -8.45 8.10 -2.67
C VAL A 9 -7.20 8.52 -3.45
N LEU A 10 -7.42 9.33 -4.50
CA LEU A 10 -6.51 10.36 -5.09
C LEU A 10 -5.43 10.01 -6.11
N THR A 11 -5.26 8.75 -6.49
CA THR A 11 -4.33 8.41 -7.58
C THR A 11 -5.03 7.63 -8.68
N PRO A 12 -4.47 7.60 -9.91
CA PRO A 12 -5.00 6.77 -10.99
C PRO A 12 -5.13 5.29 -10.62
N GLU A 13 -4.26 4.80 -9.72
CA GLU A 13 -4.29 3.41 -9.24
C GLU A 13 -5.34 3.18 -8.14
N LEU A 14 -6.08 4.24 -7.76
CA LEU A 14 -7.02 4.29 -6.64
C LEU A 14 -6.33 3.84 -5.35
N MET A 15 -5.27 4.53 -4.93
CA MET A 15 -4.54 4.23 -3.69
C MET A 15 -4.19 5.53 -2.97
N PRO A 16 -4.12 5.56 -1.63
CA PRO A 16 -3.73 6.77 -0.90
C PRO A 16 -2.36 7.28 -1.35
N LEU A 17 -2.25 8.58 -1.65
CA LEU A 17 -1.02 9.18 -2.18
C LEU A 17 0.20 8.96 -1.27
N THR A 18 0.05 9.02 0.05
CA THR A 18 1.16 8.75 1.00
C THR A 18 1.74 7.36 0.81
N HIS A 19 0.87 6.35 0.66
CA HIS A 19 1.29 4.97 0.47
C HIS A 19 1.93 4.80 -0.91
N VAL A 20 1.32 5.35 -1.96
CA VAL A 20 1.86 5.27 -3.33
C VAL A 20 3.24 5.89 -3.42
N LEU A 21 3.43 7.11 -2.88
CA LEU A 21 4.72 7.79 -2.94
C LEU A 21 5.78 7.06 -2.12
N ALA A 22 5.49 6.65 -0.88
CA ALA A 22 6.45 5.90 -0.06
C ALA A 22 6.87 4.59 -0.75
N THR A 23 5.92 3.83 -1.29
CA THR A 23 6.18 2.58 -2.03
C THR A 23 7.01 2.84 -3.29
N LYS A 24 6.65 3.86 -4.09
CA LYS A 24 7.39 4.20 -5.33
C LYS A 24 8.80 4.69 -5.04
N LEU A 25 9.05 5.42 -3.94
CA LEU A 25 10.40 5.80 -3.51
C LEU A 25 11.25 4.56 -3.18
N GLY A 26 10.69 3.59 -2.46
CA GLY A 26 11.39 2.33 -2.15
C GLY A 26 11.72 1.51 -3.41
N ALA A 27 10.78 1.45 -4.35
CA ALA A 27 11.01 0.83 -5.66
C ALA A 27 12.10 1.56 -6.44
N LYS A 28 12.07 2.90 -6.46
CA LYS A 28 13.06 3.72 -7.17
C LYS A 28 14.46 3.60 -6.57
N LEU A 29 14.60 3.52 -5.24
CA LEU A 29 15.87 3.19 -4.58
C LEU A 29 16.45 1.88 -5.10
N THR A 30 15.62 0.85 -5.21
CA THR A 30 16.05 -0.44 -5.76
C THR A 30 16.43 -0.35 -7.24
N GLU A 31 15.67 0.40 -8.04
CA GLU A 31 15.95 0.62 -9.45
C GLU A 31 17.33 1.29 -9.65
N VAL A 32 17.57 2.43 -8.99
CA VAL A 32 18.82 3.19 -9.15
C VAL A 32 20.04 2.47 -8.57
N ARG A 33 19.82 1.56 -7.62
CA ARG A 33 20.85 0.61 -7.14
C ARG A 33 21.17 -0.45 -8.20
N LYS A 34 20.14 -1.09 -8.76
CA LYS A 34 20.31 -2.20 -9.71
C LYS A 34 20.88 -1.73 -11.05
N ASN A 35 20.49 -0.55 -11.53
CA ASN A 35 21.00 0.05 -12.76
C ASN A 35 22.31 0.83 -12.56
N LYS A 36 22.86 0.86 -11.33
CA LYS A 36 24.12 1.50 -10.96
C LYS A 36 24.17 3.03 -11.05
N THR A 37 23.03 3.72 -11.20
CA THR A 37 22.97 5.20 -11.09
C THR A 37 23.46 5.67 -9.72
N CYS A 38 23.06 4.97 -8.64
CA CYS A 38 23.59 5.18 -7.29
C CYS A 38 24.26 3.87 -6.85
N SER A 39 25.48 3.64 -7.34
CA SER A 39 26.20 2.36 -7.16
C SER A 39 26.56 2.05 -5.70
N TRP A 40 26.63 3.07 -4.86
CA TRP A 40 26.90 2.97 -3.41
C TRP A 40 25.73 2.42 -2.59
N LEU A 41 24.53 2.37 -3.16
CA LEU A 41 23.34 1.84 -2.47
C LEU A 41 23.48 0.35 -2.18
N ARG A 42 23.10 -0.02 -0.96
CA ARG A 42 22.90 -1.42 -0.55
C ARG A 42 21.41 -1.77 -0.46
N PRO A 43 21.04 -3.05 -0.28
CA PRO A 43 19.65 -3.48 -0.46
C PRO A 43 18.64 -3.03 0.59
N ASP A 44 19.06 -2.77 1.84
CA ASP A 44 18.15 -2.39 2.92
C ASP A 44 17.83 -0.90 2.86
N GLY A 45 16.55 -0.54 2.99
CA GLY A 45 16.10 0.84 2.89
C GLY A 45 14.66 1.01 3.33
N LYS A 46 14.34 2.20 3.86
CA LYS A 46 13.04 2.59 4.38
C LYS A 46 12.69 3.98 3.87
N THR A 47 11.42 4.15 3.50
CA THR A 47 10.88 5.41 2.99
C THR A 47 9.59 5.74 3.75
N GLN A 48 9.37 7.02 4.01
CA GLN A 48 8.13 7.51 4.61
C GLN A 48 7.80 8.87 4.02
N VAL A 49 6.51 9.10 3.77
CA VAL A 49 6.00 10.33 3.18
C VAL A 49 4.83 10.82 4.02
N THR A 50 4.93 12.06 4.48
CA THR A 50 3.85 12.80 5.13
C THR A 50 3.23 13.74 4.10
N VAL A 51 1.93 13.64 3.90
CA VAL A 51 1.17 14.50 2.96
C VAL A 51 0.16 15.30 3.75
N GLU A 52 0.05 16.58 3.42
CA GLU A 52 -1.00 17.45 3.90
C GLU A 52 -2.28 17.23 3.08
N TYR A 53 -3.41 17.04 3.76
CA TYR A 53 -4.70 16.78 3.12
C TYR A 53 -5.75 17.78 3.55
N ARG A 54 -6.61 18.15 2.61
CA ARG A 54 -7.91 18.79 2.89
C ARG A 54 -9.01 17.74 2.86
N ASN A 55 -9.94 17.83 3.81
CA ASN A 55 -11.18 17.06 3.79
C ASN A 55 -12.27 17.82 3.00
N ASP A 56 -12.70 17.25 1.90
CA ASP A 56 -13.74 17.75 1.01
C ASP A 56 -14.94 16.81 1.09
N ASN A 57 -15.85 17.07 2.05
CA ASN A 57 -17.06 16.29 2.30
C ASN A 57 -16.81 14.78 2.41
N GLY A 58 -15.78 14.42 3.17
CA GLY A 58 -15.37 13.03 3.37
C GLY A 58 -14.34 12.57 2.35
N ALA A 59 -14.18 13.20 1.18
CA ALA A 59 -13.08 12.91 0.28
C ALA A 59 -11.77 13.54 0.79
N MET A 60 -10.66 12.81 0.70
CA MET A 60 -9.35 13.39 0.98
C MET A 60 -8.83 14.01 -0.30
N VAL A 61 -8.26 15.20 -0.24
CA VAL A 61 -7.60 15.89 -1.36
C VAL A 61 -6.17 16.24 -0.94
N PRO A 62 -5.12 15.78 -1.63
CA PRO A 62 -3.75 16.03 -1.24
C PRO A 62 -3.40 17.45 -1.67
N ILE A 63 -2.81 18.21 -0.75
CA ILE A 63 -2.41 19.59 -1.02
C ILE A 63 -0.94 19.63 -1.40
N ARG A 64 -0.09 19.02 -0.57
CA ARG A 64 1.36 19.00 -0.73
C ARG A 64 2.01 17.88 0.07
N VAL A 65 3.24 17.52 -0.30
CA VAL A 65 4.11 16.66 0.53
C VAL A 65 4.77 17.54 1.59
N HIS A 66 4.45 17.25 2.84
CA HIS A 66 5.00 17.95 4.00
C HIS A 66 6.41 17.47 4.36
N THR A 67 6.60 16.16 4.40
CA THR A 67 7.89 15.57 4.78
C THR A 67 8.19 14.33 3.97
N VAL A 68 9.43 14.22 3.52
CA VAL A 68 10.00 13.01 2.93
C VAL A 68 11.13 12.52 3.83
N LEU A 69 11.05 11.27 4.25
CA LEU A 69 12.10 10.57 4.99
C LEU A 69 12.61 9.40 4.13
N ILE A 70 13.93 9.33 3.97
CA ILE A 70 14.61 8.19 3.38
C ILE A 70 15.77 7.80 4.30
N SER A 71 15.77 6.55 4.76
CA SER A 71 16.95 5.92 5.37
C SER A 71 17.34 4.75 4.49
N THR A 72 18.48 4.82 3.84
CA THR A 72 18.96 3.77 2.93
C THR A 72 20.35 3.30 3.31
N GLN A 73 20.55 1.98 3.22
CA GLN A 73 21.84 1.36 3.42
C GLN A 73 22.81 1.76 2.31
N HIS A 74 24.06 1.96 2.70
CA HIS A 74 25.12 2.41 1.81
C HIS A 74 26.45 1.72 2.11
N ASP A 75 27.40 1.81 1.18
CA ASP A 75 28.78 1.40 1.43
C ASP A 75 29.55 2.44 2.28
N GLU A 76 30.81 2.14 2.59
CA GLU A 76 31.62 2.98 3.47
C GLU A 76 32.24 4.21 2.77
N THR A 77 32.12 4.29 1.45
CA THR A 77 32.85 5.25 0.61
C THR A 77 32.06 6.54 0.35
N VAL A 78 30.74 6.44 0.31
CA VAL A 78 29.86 7.60 0.03
C VAL A 78 29.73 8.51 1.26
N THR A 79 29.79 9.82 1.05
CA THR A 79 29.59 10.83 2.10
C THR A 79 28.10 11.16 2.28
N ASN A 80 27.71 11.70 3.43
CA ASN A 80 26.32 12.11 3.67
C ASN A 80 25.84 13.21 2.72
N ASP A 81 26.72 14.14 2.35
CA ASP A 81 26.40 15.18 1.36
C ASP A 81 26.12 14.57 -0.01
N GLN A 82 26.91 13.58 -0.43
CA GLN A 82 26.68 12.86 -1.68
C GLN A 82 25.40 12.03 -1.63
N ILE A 83 25.11 11.35 -0.52
CA ILE A 83 23.84 10.64 -0.31
C ILE A 83 22.67 11.61 -0.47
N ALA A 84 22.69 12.75 0.21
CA ALA A 84 21.62 13.74 0.15
C ALA A 84 21.44 14.33 -1.26
N ALA A 85 22.55 14.59 -1.96
CA ALA A 85 22.52 15.07 -3.34
C ALA A 85 21.93 14.01 -4.30
N ASP A 86 22.38 12.76 -4.22
CA ASP A 86 21.99 11.68 -5.11
C ASP A 86 20.56 11.20 -4.89
N LEU A 87 20.03 11.30 -3.66
CA LEU A 87 18.63 10.95 -3.39
C LEU A 87 17.64 11.86 -4.17
N LYS A 88 18.10 12.94 -4.80
CA LYS A 88 17.31 13.68 -5.80
C LYS A 88 16.95 12.82 -7.02
N HIS A 89 17.80 11.86 -7.43
CA HIS A 89 17.53 10.87 -8.49
C HIS A 89 16.43 9.88 -8.09
N VAL A 90 16.05 9.85 -6.81
CA VAL A 90 14.95 9.02 -6.29
C VAL A 90 13.70 9.86 -6.10
N ILE A 91 13.82 11.03 -5.47
CA ILE A 91 12.68 11.86 -5.06
C ILE A 91 12.03 12.54 -6.27
N LYS A 92 12.80 13.26 -7.09
CA LYS A 92 12.26 14.07 -8.20
C LYS A 92 11.51 13.22 -9.25
N PRO A 93 11.97 12.02 -9.63
CA PRO A 93 11.21 11.20 -10.59
C PRO A 93 9.93 10.58 -10.02
N VAL A 94 9.75 10.58 -8.70
CA VAL A 94 8.65 9.87 -8.03
C VAL A 94 7.57 10.82 -7.54
N ILE A 95 7.96 11.95 -6.94
CA ILE A 95 7.01 12.92 -6.38
C ILE A 95 6.75 14.00 -7.43
N PRO A 96 5.50 14.14 -7.93
CA PRO A 96 5.16 15.21 -8.86
C PRO A 96 5.47 16.59 -8.30
N ASP A 97 6.05 17.47 -9.11
CA ASP A 97 6.50 18.81 -8.71
C ASP A 97 5.38 19.65 -8.07
N GLN A 98 4.13 19.47 -8.51
CA GLN A 98 2.96 20.16 -7.92
C GLN A 98 2.73 19.87 -6.43
N TYR A 99 3.35 18.84 -5.86
CA TYR A 99 3.26 18.51 -4.44
C TYR A 99 4.53 18.87 -3.66
N LEU A 100 5.58 19.40 -4.31
CA LEU A 100 6.81 19.83 -3.67
C LEU A 100 6.90 21.34 -3.68
N ASP A 101 7.33 21.91 -2.55
CA ASP A 101 7.58 23.34 -2.42
C ASP A 101 8.80 23.63 -1.53
N GLU A 102 9.14 24.90 -1.38
CA GLU A 102 10.27 25.36 -0.56
C GLU A 102 10.14 24.99 0.92
N ASN A 103 8.94 24.63 1.39
CA ASN A 103 8.67 24.23 2.76
C ASN A 103 8.60 22.71 2.94
N THR A 104 8.88 21.91 1.91
CA THR A 104 8.95 20.45 2.04
C THR A 104 10.18 20.08 2.86
N ILE A 105 9.96 19.33 3.96
CA ILE A 105 11.03 18.89 4.86
C ILE A 105 11.63 17.58 4.35
N PHE A 106 12.96 17.52 4.26
CA PHE A 106 13.69 16.33 3.84
C PHE A 106 14.57 15.79 4.97
N HIS A 107 14.32 14.55 5.38
CA HIS A 107 15.19 13.80 6.28
C HIS A 107 15.88 12.69 5.50
N LEU A 108 17.12 12.94 5.08
CA LEU A 108 17.89 12.05 4.21
C LEU A 108 19.03 11.42 5.01
N ASN A 109 18.95 10.11 5.24
CA ASN A 109 19.81 9.35 6.15
C ASN A 109 20.02 10.05 7.51
N PRO A 110 18.95 10.39 8.25
CA PRO A 110 19.06 11.17 9.49
C PRO A 110 19.85 10.47 10.61
N SER A 111 20.07 9.15 10.53
CA SER A 111 20.94 8.42 11.47
C SER A 111 22.43 8.69 11.24
N GLY A 112 22.79 9.38 10.16
CA GLY A 112 24.17 9.72 9.79
C GLY A 112 24.96 8.57 9.17
N ARG A 113 24.86 7.34 9.67
CA ARG A 113 25.54 6.17 9.08
C ARG A 113 24.66 4.93 9.11
N PHE A 114 24.49 4.28 7.96
CA PHE A 114 23.73 3.04 7.78
C PHE A 114 24.51 2.09 6.85
N VAL A 115 25.61 1.53 7.34
CA VAL A 115 26.44 0.57 6.58
C VAL A 115 26.03 -0.87 6.85
N ILE A 116 25.82 -1.21 8.12
CA ILE A 116 25.29 -2.50 8.57
C ILE A 116 23.77 -2.46 8.37
N GLY A 117 23.22 -3.48 7.71
CA GLY A 117 21.79 -3.57 7.39
C GLY A 117 21.40 -4.98 7.02
N GLY A 118 20.14 -5.17 6.62
CA GLY A 118 19.58 -6.49 6.38
C GLY A 118 19.53 -7.33 7.68
N PRO A 119 19.57 -8.67 7.59
CA PRO A 119 19.47 -9.55 8.77
C PRO A 119 20.58 -9.34 9.82
N HIS A 120 21.73 -8.78 9.44
CA HIS A 120 22.78 -8.40 10.38
C HIS A 120 22.35 -7.20 11.24
N GLY A 121 21.60 -6.25 10.67
CA GLY A 121 21.14 -5.07 11.40
C GLY A 121 19.82 -5.25 12.15
N ASP A 122 18.91 -6.09 11.65
CA ASP A 122 17.58 -6.30 12.23
C ASP A 122 16.97 -7.64 11.78
N THR A 123 16.42 -8.42 12.72
CA THR A 123 15.84 -9.74 12.44
C THR A 123 14.53 -9.60 11.66
N GLY A 124 14.46 -10.25 10.49
CA GLY A 124 13.26 -10.28 9.64
C GLY A 124 12.31 -11.45 9.97
N LEU A 125 10.99 -11.20 9.90
CA LEU A 125 9.97 -12.25 9.99
C LEU A 125 8.86 -11.99 8.96
N THR A 126 8.30 -13.09 8.42
CA THR A 126 7.13 -13.05 7.53
C THR A 126 5.95 -12.35 8.19
N GLY A 127 5.21 -11.53 7.43
CA GLY A 127 4.00 -10.89 7.92
C GLY A 127 4.23 -9.74 8.91
N ARG A 128 5.43 -9.17 8.99
CA ARG A 128 5.73 -8.00 9.84
C ARG A 128 5.62 -6.65 9.13
N LYS A 129 5.05 -6.63 7.92
CA LYS A 129 4.89 -5.43 7.09
C LYS A 129 3.46 -5.27 6.55
N ILE A 130 2.46 -5.82 7.25
CA ILE A 130 1.06 -5.88 6.79
C ILE A 130 0.44 -4.53 6.42
N ILE A 131 0.85 -3.43 7.06
CA ILE A 131 0.37 -2.08 6.72
C ILE A 131 1.06 -1.54 5.46
N ILE A 132 2.31 -1.93 5.21
CA ILE A 132 3.01 -1.65 3.95
C ILE A 132 2.44 -2.53 2.83
N ASP A 133 2.08 -3.78 3.11
CA ASP A 133 1.45 -4.68 2.12
C ASP A 133 0.04 -4.23 1.70
N THR A 134 -0.57 -3.30 2.44
CA THR A 134 -1.94 -2.85 2.23
C THR A 134 -2.04 -1.37 1.89
N TYR A 135 -2.45 -0.52 2.84
CA TYR A 135 -2.91 0.84 2.54
C TYR A 135 -2.16 1.92 3.32
N GLY A 136 -1.02 1.59 3.95
CA GLY A 136 -0.17 2.58 4.62
C GLY A 136 -0.86 3.32 5.76
N GLY A 137 -1.71 2.64 6.52
CA GLY A 137 -2.47 3.18 7.66
C GLY A 137 -3.85 3.71 7.28
N TRP A 138 -4.14 3.85 6.00
CA TRP A 138 -5.47 4.21 5.52
C TRP A 138 -6.43 3.01 5.55
N GLY A 139 -7.72 3.29 5.74
CA GLY A 139 -8.74 2.24 5.79
C GLY A 139 -8.66 1.53 7.12
N ALA A 140 -8.50 0.21 7.10
CA ALA A 140 -8.22 -0.59 8.28
C ALA A 140 -7.53 -1.91 7.88
N HIS A 141 -7.24 -2.76 8.86
CA HIS A 141 -6.57 -4.04 8.63
C HIS A 141 -7.09 -5.12 9.58
N GLY A 142 -7.26 -6.35 9.10
CA GLY A 142 -7.79 -7.49 9.87
C GLY A 142 -6.79 -8.29 10.68
N GLY A 143 -5.56 -7.79 10.80
CA GLY A 143 -4.43 -8.48 11.43
C GLY A 143 -3.75 -9.59 10.60
N GLY A 144 -4.43 -10.17 9.61
CA GLY A 144 -3.89 -11.29 8.82
C GLY A 144 -2.79 -10.93 7.82
N ALA A 145 -1.62 -11.56 7.91
CA ALA A 145 -0.58 -11.46 6.88
C ALA A 145 -0.95 -12.21 5.59
N PHE A 146 -0.35 -11.81 4.44
CA PHE A 146 -0.62 -12.41 3.13
C PHE A 146 0.41 -13.45 2.69
N SER A 147 1.70 -13.09 2.73
CA SER A 147 2.79 -13.93 2.22
C SER A 147 2.90 -15.26 2.96
N GLY A 148 3.20 -16.33 2.23
CA GLY A 148 3.28 -17.69 2.76
C GLY A 148 1.93 -18.42 2.90
N LYS A 149 0.82 -17.81 2.45
CA LYS A 149 -0.52 -18.41 2.50
C LYS A 149 -1.08 -18.68 1.11
N ASP A 150 -1.60 -19.88 0.90
CA ASP A 150 -2.38 -20.22 -0.31
C ASP A 150 -3.78 -19.56 -0.28
N HIS A 151 -4.48 -19.65 -1.41
CA HIS A 151 -5.76 -18.97 -1.63
C HIS A 151 -6.90 -19.43 -0.71
N THR A 152 -6.81 -20.61 -0.07
CA THR A 152 -7.84 -21.06 0.89
C THR A 152 -7.84 -20.24 2.16
N LYS A 153 -6.74 -19.51 2.46
CA LYS A 153 -6.64 -18.65 3.64
C LYS A 153 -7.26 -17.32 3.29
N VAL A 154 -8.43 -17.07 3.88
CA VAL A 154 -9.22 -15.84 3.67
C VAL A 154 -8.47 -14.57 4.06
N ASP A 155 -7.40 -14.69 4.86
CA ASP A 155 -6.39 -13.65 5.05
C ASP A 155 -5.91 -13.00 3.77
N ARG A 156 -5.70 -13.80 2.73
CA ARG A 156 -5.21 -13.34 1.44
C ARG A 156 -6.34 -13.17 0.44
N SER A 157 -7.12 -14.21 0.20
CA SER A 157 -8.19 -14.18 -0.82
C SER A 157 -9.32 -13.21 -0.45
N GLY A 158 -9.74 -13.19 0.82
CA GLY A 158 -10.73 -12.25 1.34
C GLY A 158 -10.27 -10.80 1.26
N ALA A 159 -9.02 -10.52 1.64
CA ALA A 159 -8.44 -9.19 1.49
C ALA A 159 -8.36 -8.73 0.02
N TYR A 160 -8.03 -9.64 -0.90
CA TYR A 160 -7.92 -9.33 -2.33
C TYR A 160 -9.29 -9.06 -2.96
N ILE A 161 -10.33 -9.83 -2.61
CA ILE A 161 -11.66 -9.59 -3.16
C ILE A 161 -12.26 -8.28 -2.64
N VAL A 162 -12.07 -7.91 -1.36
CA VAL A 162 -12.57 -6.63 -0.85
C VAL A 162 -11.78 -5.43 -1.39
N ARG A 163 -10.52 -5.65 -1.79
CA ARG A 163 -9.78 -4.68 -2.59
C ARG A 163 -10.44 -4.48 -3.95
N GLN A 164 -10.79 -5.57 -4.65
CA GLN A 164 -11.48 -5.50 -5.94
C GLN A 164 -12.84 -4.81 -5.80
N ALA A 165 -13.65 -5.21 -4.82
CA ALA A 165 -14.97 -4.65 -4.56
C ALA A 165 -14.91 -3.14 -4.33
N ALA A 166 -14.12 -2.67 -3.36
CA ALA A 166 -14.00 -1.24 -3.12
C ALA A 166 -13.48 -0.49 -4.36
N LYS A 167 -12.50 -1.08 -5.07
CA LYS A 167 -11.93 -0.45 -6.27
C LYS A 167 -13.01 -0.27 -7.33
N SER A 168 -13.86 -1.26 -7.54
CA SER A 168 -14.99 -1.19 -8.47
C SER A 168 -15.99 -0.11 -8.06
N VAL A 169 -16.35 0.03 -6.77
CA VAL A 169 -17.25 1.10 -6.31
C VAL A 169 -16.73 2.49 -6.68
N VAL A 170 -15.44 2.75 -6.44
CA VAL A 170 -14.84 4.06 -6.74
C VAL A 170 -14.62 4.26 -8.25
N ALA A 171 -14.17 3.22 -8.96
CA ALA A 171 -13.93 3.29 -10.39
C ALA A 171 -15.22 3.52 -11.20
N LEU A 172 -16.34 2.96 -10.75
CA LEU A 172 -17.68 3.20 -11.32
C LEU A 172 -18.27 4.55 -10.90
N GLY A 173 -17.57 5.31 -10.05
CA GLY A 173 -18.01 6.62 -9.59
C GLY A 173 -19.22 6.58 -8.65
N LEU A 174 -19.50 5.44 -8.01
CA LEU A 174 -20.56 5.32 -7.00
C LEU A 174 -20.17 6.02 -5.70
N ALA A 175 -18.88 6.13 -5.41
CA ALA A 175 -18.33 6.91 -4.30
C ALA A 175 -16.95 7.46 -4.65
N ARG A 176 -16.47 8.47 -3.93
CA ARG A 176 -15.07 8.94 -4.06
C ARG A 176 -14.11 8.16 -3.17
N ARG A 177 -14.64 7.50 -2.14
CA ARG A 177 -13.94 6.64 -1.19
C ARG A 177 -14.86 5.52 -0.76
N CYS A 178 -14.31 4.32 -0.59
CA CYS A 178 -15.07 3.17 -0.12
C CYS A 178 -14.19 2.32 0.78
N ILE A 179 -14.76 1.82 1.88
CA ILE A 179 -14.23 0.73 2.68
C ILE A 179 -15.19 -0.44 2.67
N VAL A 180 -14.65 -1.63 2.44
CA VAL A 180 -15.41 -2.88 2.41
C VAL A 180 -14.78 -3.85 3.39
N GLN A 181 -15.61 -4.43 4.25
CA GLN A 181 -15.23 -5.41 5.24
C GLN A 181 -15.90 -6.75 4.98
N VAL A 182 -15.17 -7.84 5.17
CA VAL A 182 -15.70 -9.22 5.14
C VAL A 182 -15.10 -10.03 6.29
N SER A 183 -15.89 -10.95 6.85
CA SER A 183 -15.45 -11.86 7.92
C SER A 183 -15.95 -13.29 7.73
N TYR A 184 -15.21 -14.26 8.25
CA TYR A 184 -15.50 -15.69 8.09
C TYR A 184 -15.38 -16.47 9.41
N ALA A 185 -16.11 -17.59 9.47
CA ALA A 185 -15.87 -18.69 10.40
C ALA A 185 -15.11 -19.83 9.69
N ILE A 186 -14.26 -20.53 10.42
CA ILE A 186 -13.56 -21.71 9.87
C ILE A 186 -14.57 -22.78 9.48
N GLY A 187 -14.42 -23.35 8.28
CA GLY A 187 -15.32 -24.38 7.75
C GLY A 187 -16.66 -23.85 7.17
N VAL A 188 -16.94 -22.55 7.28
CA VAL A 188 -18.13 -21.93 6.69
C VAL A 188 -17.74 -21.18 5.42
N ALA A 189 -18.36 -21.53 4.29
CA ALA A 189 -18.03 -20.94 2.99
C ALA A 189 -18.54 -19.50 2.85
N GLU A 190 -19.77 -19.24 3.30
CA GLU A 190 -20.37 -17.91 3.25
C GLU A 190 -19.76 -16.97 4.30
N PRO A 191 -19.62 -15.67 4.00
CA PRO A 191 -19.14 -14.70 4.97
C PRO A 191 -20.17 -14.54 6.11
N LEU A 192 -19.68 -14.41 7.35
CA LEU A 192 -20.54 -14.09 8.51
C LEU A 192 -21.07 -12.66 8.46
N SER A 193 -20.30 -11.75 7.87
CA SER A 193 -20.69 -10.35 7.72
C SER A 193 -19.98 -9.74 6.52
N VAL A 194 -20.67 -8.78 5.91
CA VAL A 194 -20.13 -7.85 4.91
C VAL A 194 -20.56 -6.45 5.30
N PHE A 195 -19.61 -5.51 5.37
CA PHE A 195 -19.87 -4.11 5.72
C PHE A 195 -19.28 -3.18 4.65
N VAL A 196 -19.95 -2.06 4.42
CA VAL A 196 -19.54 -1.03 3.46
C VAL A 196 -19.72 0.34 4.09
N GLU A 197 -18.76 1.23 3.88
CA GLU A 197 -18.89 2.66 4.19
C GLU A 197 -18.25 3.51 3.08
N ALA A 198 -19.00 4.48 2.55
CA ALA A 198 -18.51 5.42 1.54
C ALA A 198 -18.04 6.75 2.12
N PHE A 199 -17.94 6.87 3.46
CA PHE A 199 -17.49 8.08 4.17
C PHE A 199 -18.23 9.36 3.74
N LYS A 200 -19.54 9.28 3.53
CA LYS A 200 -20.38 10.39 3.02
C LYS A 200 -20.04 10.87 1.60
N THR A 201 -19.25 10.09 0.85
CA THR A 201 -18.88 10.39 -0.55
C THR A 201 -19.69 9.61 -1.58
N GLY A 202 -20.63 8.78 -1.14
CA GLY A 202 -21.50 7.97 -2.01
C GLY A 202 -22.49 8.85 -2.78
N LYS A 203 -22.72 8.51 -4.05
CA LYS A 203 -23.84 9.03 -4.85
C LYS A 203 -25.16 8.31 -4.56
N VAL A 204 -25.06 7.11 -4.00
CA VAL A 204 -26.16 6.28 -3.47
C VAL A 204 -25.81 5.90 -2.03
N SER A 205 -26.76 5.31 -1.30
CA SER A 205 -26.53 4.99 0.12
C SER A 205 -25.52 3.85 0.31
N ASP A 206 -24.86 3.80 1.46
CA ASP A 206 -23.93 2.69 1.79
C ASP A 206 -24.64 1.32 1.76
N ARG A 207 -25.95 1.30 2.05
CA ARG A 207 -26.80 0.11 1.93
C ARG A 207 -26.94 -0.33 0.47
N ASP A 208 -27.23 0.58 -0.45
CA ASP A 208 -27.37 0.24 -1.87
C ASP A 208 -26.05 -0.26 -2.45
N ILE A 209 -24.93 0.35 -2.04
CA ILE A 209 -23.58 -0.12 -2.42
C ILE A 209 -23.33 -1.54 -1.88
N LEU A 210 -23.73 -1.83 -0.64
CA LEU A 210 -23.62 -3.17 -0.07
C LEU A 210 -24.45 -4.20 -0.84
N GLU A 211 -25.68 -3.87 -1.21
CA GLU A 211 -26.54 -4.74 -2.02
C GLU A 211 -25.89 -5.04 -3.38
N LEU A 212 -25.43 -4.00 -4.10
CA LEU A 212 -24.69 -4.15 -5.36
C LEU A 212 -23.43 -5.01 -5.21
N ILE A 213 -22.65 -4.83 -4.13
CA ILE A 213 -21.46 -5.64 -3.87
C ILE A 213 -21.85 -7.12 -3.66
N LYS A 214 -22.88 -7.40 -2.86
CA LYS A 214 -23.31 -8.79 -2.59
C LYS A 214 -23.87 -9.48 -3.83
N GLU A 215 -24.48 -8.75 -4.76
CA GLU A 215 -24.98 -9.28 -6.03
C GLU A 215 -23.87 -9.56 -7.05
N ASN A 216 -22.80 -8.77 -7.04
CA ASN A 216 -21.75 -8.82 -8.08
C ASN A 216 -20.46 -9.54 -7.65
N PHE A 217 -20.30 -9.85 -6.35
CA PHE A 217 -19.11 -10.51 -5.82
C PHE A 217 -19.46 -11.78 -5.05
N ASP A 218 -18.86 -12.89 -5.46
CA ASP A 218 -18.92 -14.14 -4.72
C ASP A 218 -17.78 -14.22 -3.70
N PHE A 219 -18.13 -14.06 -2.43
CA PHE A 219 -17.19 -14.05 -1.31
C PHE A 219 -16.82 -15.45 -0.80
N ARG A 220 -17.32 -16.54 -1.40
CA ARG A 220 -16.95 -17.89 -0.97
C ARG A 220 -15.49 -18.18 -1.33
N PRO A 221 -14.64 -18.74 -0.42
CA PRO A 221 -13.21 -18.94 -0.68
C PRO A 221 -12.87 -19.72 -1.96
N GLY A 222 -13.66 -20.73 -2.30
CA GLY A 222 -13.50 -21.48 -3.54
C GLY A 222 -13.73 -20.62 -4.79
N MET A 223 -14.74 -19.76 -4.74
CA MET A 223 -15.11 -18.87 -5.86
C MET A 223 -14.15 -17.71 -5.98
N MET A 224 -13.73 -17.09 -4.86
CA MET A 224 -12.66 -16.09 -4.85
C MET A 224 -11.38 -16.62 -5.51
N ALA A 225 -11.01 -17.88 -5.21
CA ALA A 225 -9.82 -18.49 -5.79
C ALA A 225 -9.91 -18.67 -7.31
N ILE A 226 -11.08 -19.02 -7.83
CA ILE A 226 -11.33 -19.19 -9.28
C ILE A 226 -11.43 -17.83 -9.97
N ASN A 227 -12.28 -16.94 -9.46
CA ASN A 227 -12.60 -15.65 -10.09
C ASN A 227 -11.38 -14.71 -10.15
N LEU A 228 -10.46 -14.83 -9.19
CA LEU A 228 -9.21 -14.07 -9.15
C LEU A 228 -8.00 -14.87 -9.67
N ASP A 229 -8.21 -16.09 -10.18
CA ASP A 229 -7.15 -16.99 -10.66
C ASP A 229 -5.97 -17.17 -9.68
N LEU A 230 -6.30 -17.38 -8.39
CA LEU A 230 -5.30 -17.41 -7.30
C LEU A 230 -4.55 -18.74 -7.18
N LYS A 231 -4.90 -19.73 -8.01
CA LYS A 231 -4.20 -21.03 -8.09
C LYS A 231 -3.03 -21.01 -9.07
N ARG A 232 -3.01 -20.05 -9.99
CA ARG A 232 -1.97 -19.96 -11.01
C ARG A 232 -0.61 -19.69 -10.37
N GLY A 233 0.23 -20.72 -10.36
CA GLY A 233 1.66 -20.62 -10.08
C GLY A 233 2.44 -20.22 -11.34
N GLY A 234 3.72 -19.85 -11.17
CA GLY A 234 4.62 -19.65 -12.30
C GLY A 234 5.26 -20.97 -12.75
N ASN A 235 5.40 -21.17 -14.07
CA ASN A 235 6.18 -22.25 -14.69
C ASN A 235 7.70 -22.04 -14.62
N TYR A 236 8.17 -21.15 -13.74
CA TYR A 236 9.59 -20.86 -13.57
C TYR A 236 10.05 -21.44 -12.24
N MET A 237 10.54 -22.67 -12.30
CA MET A 237 11.63 -23.08 -11.42
C MET A 237 12.80 -22.16 -11.76
N TYR A 238 13.32 -21.46 -10.75
CA TYR A 238 14.55 -20.67 -10.88
C TYR A 238 15.70 -21.51 -11.43
#